data_AF-Q5HKF5-F1
#
_entry.id   AF-Q5HKF5-F1
#
_cell.length_a   1.000
_cell.length_b   1.000
_cell.length_c   1.000
_cell.angle_alpha   90.00
_cell.angle_beta   90.00
_cell.angle_gamma   90.00
#
_symmetry.space_group_name_H-M   'P 1'
#
loop_
_entity.id
_entity.type
_entity.pdbx_description
1 polymer ?
#
loop_
_entity_poly.entity_id
_entity_poly.type
_entity_poly.pdbx_seq_one_letter_code
_entity_poly.pdbx_strand_id
1 'polypeptide(L)'
;MHNYNNINIVSDDSKYQEICWFHTLEGIWHPVEVETSPLNITFNKEITPNYVCTLINEDSRKIILSNVDNPNIIIEMILINSKKLVFNAISKEGLGTSPKITFTK
;
A
#
# COMPACT_ATOMS: atom_id res chain seq x y z
N MET A 1 -18.09 -2.53 -0.76
CA MET A 1 -16.64 -2.70 -1.00
C MET A 1 -15.93 -1.60 -0.20
N HIS A 2 -14.95 -1.94 0.64
CA HIS A 2 -14.11 -0.91 1.26
C HIS A 2 -13.21 -0.33 0.17
N ASN A 3 -13.36 0.97 -0.08
CA ASN A 3 -12.60 1.67 -1.13
C ASN A 3 -11.23 2.07 -0.57
N TYR A 4 -10.21 1.25 -0.84
CA TYR A 4 -8.81 1.53 -0.47
C TYR A 4 -8.11 2.43 -1.49
N ASN A 5 -8.84 3.39 -2.08
CA ASN A 5 -8.38 4.14 -3.25
C ASN A 5 -7.29 5.16 -2.92
N ASN A 6 -7.16 5.56 -1.66
CA ASN A 6 -6.16 6.51 -1.19
C ASN A 6 -5.34 5.89 -0.06
N ILE A 7 -4.03 5.86 -0.24
CA ILE A 7 -3.06 5.39 0.76
C ILE A 7 -2.08 6.53 1.00
N ASN A 8 -2.20 7.19 2.16
CA ASN A 8 -1.17 8.10 2.62
C ASN A 8 -0.25 7.36 3.58
N ILE A 9 1.00 7.16 3.17
CA ILE A 9 2.02 6.50 3.99
C ILE A 9 2.70 7.57 4.84
N VAL A 10 2.51 7.47 6.15
CA VAL A 10 3.20 8.32 7.14
C VAL A 10 4.48 7.60 7.55
N SER A 11 5.60 8.20 7.20
CA SER A 11 6.94 7.66 7.37
C SER A 11 7.90 8.76 7.77
N ASP A 12 8.07 8.93 9.08
CA ASP A 12 9.09 9.81 9.68
C ASP A 12 10.41 9.08 9.95
N ASP A 13 10.44 7.77 9.72
CA ASP A 13 11.61 6.94 9.98
C ASP A 13 12.61 7.06 8.82
N SER A 14 13.78 7.61 9.11
CA SER A 14 14.86 7.82 8.13
C SER A 14 15.27 6.52 7.43
N LYS A 15 15.09 5.36 8.09
CA LYS A 15 15.42 4.06 7.49
C LYS A 15 14.65 3.77 6.21
N TYR A 16 13.43 4.29 6.07
CA TYR A 16 12.60 4.07 4.89
C TYR A 16 12.96 5.02 3.74
N GLN A 17 13.61 6.15 4.05
CA GLN A 17 14.07 7.12 3.05
C GLN A 17 15.31 6.62 2.29
N GLU A 18 16.10 5.75 2.91
CA GLU A 18 17.30 5.16 2.30
C GLU A 18 16.97 4.03 1.30
N ILE A 19 15.73 3.53 1.31
CA ILE A 19 15.30 2.43 0.44
C ILE A 19 14.90 2.99 -0.93
N CYS A 20 15.80 2.84 -1.91
CA CYS A 20 15.73 3.49 -3.22
C CYS A 20 14.42 3.25 -4.00
N TRP A 21 13.74 2.12 -3.78
CA TRP A 21 12.49 1.79 -4.47
C TRP A 21 11.24 2.21 -3.70
N PHE A 22 11.33 2.51 -2.41
CA PHE A 22 10.15 2.77 -1.57
C PHE A 22 9.37 3.99 -2.05
N HIS A 23 10.07 5.08 -2.37
CA HIS A 23 9.45 6.29 -2.94
C HIS A 23 8.86 6.09 -4.34
N THR A 24 9.26 5.05 -5.07
CA THR A 24 8.67 4.77 -6.41
C THR A 24 7.21 4.33 -6.34
N LEU A 25 6.74 3.95 -5.14
CA LEU A 25 5.34 3.69 -4.84
C LEU A 25 4.46 4.93 -5.00
N GLU A 26 4.99 6.15 -4.83
CA GLU A 26 4.19 7.37 -4.92
C GLU A 26 3.60 7.56 -6.32
N GLY A 27 2.30 7.87 -6.39
CA GLY A 27 1.59 8.14 -7.63
C GLY A 27 0.28 7.36 -7.76
N ILE A 28 -0.29 7.43 -8.96
CA ILE A 28 -1.56 6.81 -9.30
C ILE A 28 -1.29 5.47 -9.99
N TRP A 29 -1.93 4.42 -9.49
CA TRP A 29 -1.81 3.06 -9.99
C TRP A 29 -3.18 2.57 -10.48
N HIS A 30 -3.23 2.06 -11.70
CA HIS A 30 -4.45 1.62 -12.38
C HIS A 30 -4.58 0.09 -12.32
N PRO A 31 -5.76 -0.47 -11.99
CA PRO A 31 -5.94 -1.92 -11.90
C PRO A 31 -5.88 -2.56 -13.29
N VAL A 32 -5.31 -3.77 -13.38
CA VAL A 32 -5.12 -4.47 -14.66
C VAL A 32 -6.30 -5.37 -15.02
N GLU A 33 -6.80 -6.16 -14.07
CA GLU A 33 -7.72 -7.28 -14.34
C GLU A 33 -9.10 -7.13 -13.67
N VAL A 34 -9.28 -6.09 -12.86
CA VAL A 34 -10.48 -5.88 -12.05
C VAL A 34 -10.98 -4.46 -12.28
N GLU A 35 -12.28 -4.30 -12.57
CA GLU A 35 -12.92 -2.98 -12.60
C GLU A 35 -13.03 -2.43 -11.17
N THR A 36 -12.00 -1.68 -10.77
CA THR A 36 -11.96 -0.95 -9.52
C THR A 36 -11.35 0.43 -9.74
N SER A 37 -11.43 1.30 -8.75
CA SER A 37 -10.84 2.63 -8.84
C SER A 37 -9.31 2.55 -8.81
N PRO A 38 -8.61 3.54 -9.40
CA PRO A 38 -7.18 3.67 -9.24
C PRO A 38 -6.79 3.80 -7.76
N LEU A 39 -5.60 3.29 -7.45
CA LEU A 39 -4.95 3.41 -6.16
C LEU A 39 -4.00 4.62 -6.19
N ASN A 40 -4.29 5.64 -5.40
CA ASN A 40 -3.44 6.81 -5.23
C ASN A 40 -2.60 6.65 -3.97
N ILE A 41 -1.28 6.53 -4.14
CA ILE A 41 -0.31 6.40 -3.06
C ILE A 41 0.44 7.72 -2.90
N THR A 42 0.48 8.23 -1.67
CA THR A 42 1.14 9.48 -1.30
C THR A 42 1.96 9.29 -0.02
N PHE A 43 2.90 10.21 0.24
CA PHE A 43 3.73 10.18 1.44
C PHE A 43 3.59 11.48 2.24
N ASN A 44 3.45 11.35 3.56
CA ASN A 44 3.50 12.46 4.52
C ASN A 44 2.62 13.66 4.14
N LYS A 45 1.46 13.42 3.52
CA LYS A 45 0.48 14.47 3.19
C LYS A 45 -0.50 14.66 4.33
N GLU A 46 -1.10 15.84 4.42
CA GLU A 46 -2.20 16.13 5.35
C GLU A 46 -3.54 15.61 4.80
N ILE A 47 -3.61 14.30 4.49
CA ILE A 47 -4.81 13.64 3.98
C ILE A 47 -5.05 12.31 4.72
N THR A 48 -6.29 11.87 4.79
CA THR A 48 -6.69 10.58 5.37
C THR A 48 -7.24 9.64 4.30
N PRO A 49 -7.16 8.30 4.47
CA PRO A 49 -6.62 7.58 5.64
C PRO A 49 -5.09 7.49 5.67
N ASN A 50 -4.54 7.49 6.88
CA ASN A 50 -3.12 7.35 7.14
C ASN A 50 -2.72 5.90 7.43
N TYR A 51 -1.56 5.52 6.92
CA TYR A 51 -0.97 4.21 7.13
C TYR A 51 0.48 4.33 7.56
N VAL A 52 0.87 3.51 8.53
CA VAL A 52 2.27 3.39 8.98
C VAL A 52 2.86 2.10 8.43
N CYS A 53 4.08 2.17 7.90
CA CYS A 53 4.84 1.00 7.48
C CYS A 53 5.36 0.26 8.71
N THR A 54 4.82 -0.94 8.96
CA THR A 54 5.18 -1.77 10.10
C THR A 54 6.22 -2.84 9.76
N LEU A 55 6.35 -3.19 8.48
CA LEU A 55 7.37 -4.10 7.98
C LEU A 55 7.78 -3.72 6.57
N ILE A 56 9.09 -3.76 6.31
CA ILE A 56 9.67 -3.72 4.98
C ILE A 56 10.60 -4.92 4.79
N ASN A 57 10.50 -5.57 3.63
CA ASN A 57 11.42 -6.61 3.22
C ASN A 57 12.02 -6.18 1.87
N GLU A 58 13.29 -5.82 1.89
CA GLU A 58 13.99 -5.26 0.72
C GLU A 58 14.20 -6.29 -0.39
N ASP A 59 14.55 -7.54 -0.03
CA ASP A 59 14.78 -8.62 -0.99
C ASP A 59 13.55 -8.91 -1.86
N SER A 60 12.37 -8.97 -1.23
CA SER A 60 11.09 -9.23 -1.90
C SER A 60 10.35 -7.96 -2.31
N ARG A 61 10.89 -6.77 -2.00
CA ARG A 61 10.26 -5.45 -2.21
C ARG A 61 8.82 -5.41 -1.69
N LYS A 62 8.62 -5.98 -0.51
CA LYS A 62 7.33 -6.13 0.15
C LYS A 62 7.23 -5.15 1.32
N ILE A 63 6.06 -4.53 1.48
CA ILE A 63 5.72 -3.72 2.65
C ILE A 63 4.41 -4.19 3.27
N ILE A 64 4.33 -4.04 4.59
CA ILE A 64 3.10 -4.18 5.35
C ILE A 64 2.78 -2.82 5.97
N LEU A 65 1.57 -2.36 5.70
CA LEU A 65 1.03 -1.11 6.20
C LEU A 65 -0.10 -1.41 7.19
N SER A 66 -0.15 -0.65 8.28
CA SER A 66 -1.27 -0.67 9.24
C SER A 66 -1.96 0.67 9.23
N ASN A 67 -3.29 0.66 9.11
CA ASN A 67 -4.07 1.89 9.17
C ASN A 67 -4.00 2.47 10.59
N VAL A 68 -3.77 3.78 10.70
CA VAL A 68 -3.60 4.49 11.98
C VAL A 68 -4.91 4.51 12.77
N ASP A 69 -6.04 4.76 12.10
CA ASP A 69 -7.35 4.91 12.73
C ASP A 69 -8.04 3.56 12.98
N ASN A 70 -7.73 2.55 12.16
CA ASN A 70 -8.29 1.21 12.26
C ASN A 70 -7.23 0.11 12.10
N PRO A 71 -6.56 -0.30 13.21
CA PRO A 71 -5.51 -1.32 13.19
C PRO A 71 -5.94 -2.71 12.72
N ASN A 72 -7.26 -2.96 12.55
CA ASN A 72 -7.77 -4.20 11.97
C ASN A 72 -7.56 -4.26 10.46
N ILE A 73 -7.34 -3.13 9.80
CA ILE A 73 -7.01 -3.05 8.38
C ILE A 73 -5.49 -3.11 8.20
N ILE A 74 -5.03 -4.18 7.57
CA ILE A 74 -3.66 -4.33 7.10
C ILE A 74 -3.64 -4.26 5.58
N ILE A 75 -2.67 -3.56 5.03
CA ILE A 75 -2.39 -3.57 3.60
C ILE A 75 -1.03 -4.21 3.36
N GLU A 76 -1.02 -5.22 2.50
CA GLU A 76 0.19 -5.82 1.96
C GLU A 76 0.41 -5.31 0.54
N MET A 77 1.62 -4.82 0.26
CA MET A 77 2.03 -4.37 -1.07
C MET A 77 3.36 -5.01 -1.47
N ILE A 78 3.44 -5.46 -2.73
CA ILE A 78 4.66 -6.05 -3.30
C ILE A 78 4.98 -5.36 -4.61
N LEU A 79 6.11 -4.65 -4.67
CA LEU A 79 6.58 -3.96 -5.86
C LEU A 79 7.36 -4.92 -6.77
N ILE A 80 6.73 -5.35 -7.86
CA ILE A 80 7.36 -6.28 -8.82
C ILE A 80 8.41 -5.55 -9.66
N ASN A 81 8.11 -4.32 -10.07
CA ASN A 81 9.02 -3.37 -10.72
C ASN A 81 8.40 -1.97 -10.62
N SER A 82 9.10 -0.94 -11.11
CA SER A 82 8.67 0.46 -11.03
C SER A 82 7.30 0.76 -11.69
N LYS A 83 6.73 -0.18 -12.45
CA LYS A 83 5.45 -0.06 -13.16
C LYS A 83 4.41 -1.10 -12.73
N LYS A 84 4.73 -2.05 -11.85
CA LYS A 84 3.81 -3.13 -11.47
C LYS A 84 3.83 -3.40 -9.96
N LEU A 85 2.66 -3.33 -9.35
CA LEU A 85 2.42 -3.47 -7.92
C LEU A 85 1.33 -4.52 -7.68
N VAL A 86 1.55 -5.40 -6.70
CA VAL A 86 0.50 -6.29 -6.17
C VAL A 86 0.02 -5.72 -4.85
N PHE A 87 -1.29 -5.56 -4.71
CA PHE A 87 -1.95 -4.98 -3.54
C PHE A 87 -2.91 -5.99 -2.92
N ASN A 88 -2.96 -6.04 -1.59
CA ASN A 88 -3.88 -6.89 -0.85
C ASN A 88 -4.33 -6.20 0.45
N ALA A 89 -5.63 -6.09 0.66
CA ALA A 89 -6.20 -5.63 1.92
C ALA A 89 -6.68 -6.81 2.78
N ILE A 90 -6.28 -6.83 4.04
CA ILE A 90 -6.54 -7.90 5.00
C ILE A 90 -7.25 -7.27 6.20
N SER A 91 -8.40 -7.84 6.58
CA SER A 91 -9.06 -7.53 7.85
C SER A 91 -8.64 -8.57 8.88
N LYS A 92 -8.13 -8.15 10.04
CA LYS A 92 -7.77 -9.05 11.15
C LYS A 92 -8.98 -9.80 11.72
N GLU A 93 -10.16 -9.19 11.66
CA GLU A 93 -11.39 -9.72 12.25
C GLU A 93 -12.25 -10.50 11.23
N GLY A 94 -12.01 -10.29 9.93
CA GLY A 94 -12.72 -11.00 8.88
C GLY A 94 -12.07 -12.35 8.58
N LEU A 95 -12.86 -13.43 8.55
CA LEU A 95 -12.48 -14.72 7.95
C LEU A 95 -12.44 -14.56 6.41
N GLY A 96 -11.47 -13.80 5.90
CA GLY A 96 -11.30 -13.59 4.46
C GLY A 96 -10.30 -12.50 4.13
N THR A 97 -9.31 -12.82 3.30
CA THR A 97 -8.46 -11.83 2.64
C THR A 97 -9.19 -11.28 1.42
N SER A 98 -9.08 -9.98 1.14
CA SER A 98 -9.51 -9.47 -0.17
C SER A 98 -8.74 -10.19 -1.29
N PRO A 99 -9.30 -10.34 -2.50
CA PRO A 99 -8.52 -10.83 -3.63
C PRO A 99 -7.32 -9.91 -3.85
N LYS A 100 -6.15 -10.50 -4.13
CA LYS A 100 -4.97 -9.74 -4.52
C LYS A 100 -5.24 -9.05 -5.85
N ILE A 101 -5.00 -7.75 -5.91
CA ILE A 101 -5.20 -6.96 -7.13
C ILE A 101 -3.84 -6.53 -7.65
N THR A 102 -3.66 -6.72 -8.96
CA THR A 102 -2.48 -6.19 -9.65
C THR A 102 -2.79 -4.81 -10.20
N PHE A 103 -1.93 -3.85 -9.90
CA PHE A 103 -1.98 -2.50 -10.46
C PHE A 103 -0.73 -2.20 -11.28
N THR A 104 -0.89 -1.28 -12.24
CA THR A 104 0.20 -0.72 -13.04
C THR A 104 0.19 0.80 -12.99
N LYS A 105 1.38 1.39 -13.07
CA LYS A 105 1.54 2.84 -13.10
C LYS A 105 1.26 3.40 -14.49
#